data_AF-A0A2M7QEN4-F1
#
_entry.id   AF-A0A2M7QEN4-F1
#
_cell.length_a   1.000
_cell.length_b   1.000
_cell.length_c   1.000
_cell.angle_alpha   90.00
_cell.angle_beta   90.00
_cell.angle_gamma   90.00
#
_symmetry.space_group_name_H-M   'P 1'
#
loop_
_entity.id
_entity.type
_entity.pdbx_description
1 polymer ?
#
loop_
_entity_poly.entity_id
_entity_poly.type
_entity_poly.pdbx_seq_one_letter_code
_entity_poly.pdbx_strand_id
1 'polypeptide(L)'
;MDFNNLFINIFSSSFLILKRTLHLILTPYKTMREISLRGDKTESILLFLSSFLYLIVAGYLRKSVAMGIISCGAFILVFYVTAYFFYYISHGFNQEIKKTPFFITFSYTLIPTFFWFITNIILFILLPPPRTMSILGQGFSIIFIAYSISLLVWKLILVYFALRFSSKLGLYRIIYMMLLYLVIFVPLSLLLYYLKIFRIPFL
;
A
#
# COMPACT_ATOMS: atom_id res chain seq x y z
N MET A 1 11.13 29.02 7.56
CA MET A 1 10.83 28.20 6.37
C MET A 1 9.96 29.05 5.47
N ASP A 2 10.36 29.27 4.23
CA ASP A 2 9.53 30.04 3.29
C ASP A 2 8.33 29.19 2.87
N PHE A 3 7.12 29.66 3.20
CA PHE A 3 5.87 28.98 2.85
C PHE A 3 5.76 28.72 1.34
N ASN A 4 6.32 29.62 0.52
CA ASN A 4 6.36 29.46 -0.94
C ASN A 4 7.14 28.21 -1.36
N ASN A 5 8.30 27.95 -0.75
CA ASN A 5 9.12 26.78 -1.06
C ASN A 5 8.43 25.48 -0.64
N LEU A 6 7.73 25.50 0.50
CA LEU A 6 6.95 24.34 0.95
C LEU A 6 5.81 24.02 -0.02
N PHE A 7 5.08 25.04 -0.47
CA PHE A 7 3.99 24.86 -1.44
C PHE A 7 4.49 24.29 -2.77
N ILE A 8 5.58 24.85 -3.31
CA ILE A 8 6.22 24.37 -4.55
C ILE A 8 6.64 22.91 -4.41
N ASN A 9 7.25 22.53 -3.27
CA ASN A 9 7.69 21.16 -3.01
C ASN A 9 6.51 20.17 -2.91
N ILE A 10 5.42 20.55 -2.26
CA ILE A 10 4.22 19.70 -2.17
C ILE A 10 3.60 19.51 -3.54
N PHE A 11 3.47 20.59 -4.32
CA PHE A 11 2.87 20.54 -5.65
C PHE A 11 3.72 19.69 -6.62
N SER A 12 5.04 19.92 -6.64
CA SER A 12 5.96 19.16 -7.48
C SER A 12 5.98 17.67 -7.11
N SER A 13 6.00 17.35 -5.81
CA SER A 13 5.94 15.97 -5.32
C SER A 13 4.62 15.30 -5.66
N SER A 14 3.50 16.02 -5.55
CA SER A 14 2.18 15.50 -5.93
C SER A 14 2.10 15.15 -7.42
N PHE A 15 2.60 16.04 -8.28
CA PHE A 15 2.68 15.79 -9.72
C PHE A 15 3.61 14.61 -10.03
N LEU A 16 4.75 14.51 -9.33
CA LEU A 16 5.70 13.42 -9.51
C LEU A 16 5.13 12.07 -9.07
N ILE A 17 4.36 12.02 -7.97
CA ILE A 17 3.62 10.82 -7.57
C ILE A 17 2.64 10.41 -8.67
N LEU A 18 1.80 11.33 -9.16
CA LEU A 18 0.84 11.01 -10.23
C LEU A 18 1.54 10.45 -11.48
N LYS A 19 2.62 11.10 -11.91
CA LYS A 19 3.44 10.63 -13.02
C LYS A 19 3.99 9.23 -12.74
N ARG A 20 4.56 8.98 -11.56
CA ARG A 20 5.12 7.67 -11.19
C ARG A 20 4.04 6.60 -11.06
N THR A 21 2.85 6.92 -10.57
CA THR A 21 1.69 6.03 -10.53
C THR A 21 1.35 5.51 -11.92
N LEU A 22 1.26 6.40 -12.92
CA LEU A 22 1.02 6.00 -14.31
C LEU A 22 2.15 5.10 -14.85
N HIS A 23 3.40 5.46 -14.58
CA HIS A 23 4.54 4.64 -15.01
C HIS A 23 4.65 3.31 -14.23
N LEU A 24 4.11 3.20 -13.03
CA LEU A 24 4.04 1.93 -12.29
C LEU A 24 3.02 0.96 -12.89
N ILE A 25 2.01 1.47 -13.59
CA ILE A 25 1.08 0.65 -14.36
C ILE A 25 1.75 0.18 -15.66
N LEU A 26 2.41 1.09 -16.38
CA LEU A 26 2.96 0.80 -17.72
C LEU A 26 4.34 0.12 -17.69
N THR A 27 5.23 0.58 -16.81
CA THR A 27 6.65 0.19 -16.76
C THR A 27 7.16 -0.02 -15.32
N PRO A 28 6.51 -0.89 -14.51
CA PRO A 28 6.76 -1.01 -13.06
C PRO A 28 8.23 -1.25 -12.71
N TYR A 29 8.93 -2.07 -13.50
CA TYR A 29 10.34 -2.38 -13.29
C TYR A 29 11.23 -1.11 -13.35
N LYS A 30 11.10 -0.31 -14.42
CA LYS A 30 11.93 0.88 -14.63
C LYS A 30 11.63 1.92 -13.55
N THR A 31 10.35 2.11 -13.23
CA THR A 31 9.90 3.12 -12.28
C THR A 31 10.32 2.78 -10.85
N MET A 32 10.14 1.54 -10.40
CA MET A 32 10.60 1.13 -9.06
C MET A 32 12.11 1.24 -8.91
N ARG A 33 12.88 0.93 -9.97
CA ARG A 33 14.33 1.15 -9.98
C ARG A 33 14.67 2.63 -9.80
N GLU A 34 13.99 3.51 -10.54
CA GLU A 34 14.21 4.96 -10.44
C GLU A 34 13.86 5.49 -9.04
N ILE A 35 12.73 5.08 -8.48
CA ILE A 35 12.30 5.43 -7.11
C ILE A 35 13.36 5.00 -6.09
N SER A 36 13.94 3.80 -6.23
CA SER A 36 14.96 3.33 -5.30
C SER A 36 16.26 4.13 -5.33
N LEU A 37 16.55 4.80 -6.46
CA LEU A 37 17.76 5.60 -6.64
C LEU A 37 17.54 7.08 -6.31
N ARG A 38 16.36 7.62 -6.61
CA ARG A 38 16.05 9.07 -6.59
C ARG A 38 14.78 9.42 -5.81
N GLY A 39 14.27 8.51 -5.01
CA GLY A 39 13.03 8.73 -4.26
C GLY A 39 13.16 9.87 -3.26
N ASP A 40 12.11 10.68 -3.15
CA ASP A 40 12.04 11.77 -2.19
C ASP A 40 11.19 11.35 -0.97
N LYS A 41 11.56 11.85 0.21
CA LYS A 41 10.83 11.60 1.45
C LYS A 41 9.45 12.26 1.42
N THR A 42 9.33 13.43 0.79
CA THR A 42 8.06 14.15 0.61
C THR A 42 7.02 13.29 -0.10
N GLU A 43 7.44 12.51 -1.10
CA GLU A 43 6.54 11.62 -1.84
C GLU A 43 5.95 10.54 -0.94
N SER A 44 6.78 9.94 -0.09
CA SER A 44 6.33 8.94 0.88
C SER A 44 5.36 9.55 1.89
N ILE A 45 5.65 10.76 2.38
CA ILE A 45 4.75 11.47 3.30
C ILE A 45 3.39 11.72 2.66
N LEU A 46 3.36 12.15 1.39
CA LEU A 46 2.11 12.34 0.64
C LEU A 46 1.35 11.02 0.45
N LEU A 47 2.04 9.90 0.17
CA LEU A 47 1.43 8.57 0.13
C LEU A 47 0.92 8.11 1.51
N PHE A 48 1.48 8.55 2.63
CA PHE A 48 0.87 8.29 3.93
C PHE A 48 -0.34 9.19 4.18
N LEU A 49 -0.21 10.48 3.85
CA LEU A 49 -1.27 11.47 4.04
C LEU A 49 -2.52 11.12 3.23
N SER A 50 -2.38 10.71 1.97
CA SER A 50 -3.52 10.26 1.16
C SER A 50 -4.19 9.03 1.78
N SER A 51 -3.41 8.08 2.34
CA SER A 51 -3.97 6.88 2.99
C SER A 51 -4.74 7.26 4.26
N PHE A 52 -4.20 8.21 5.01
CA PHE A 52 -4.81 8.76 6.21
C PHE A 52 -6.14 9.45 5.92
N LEU A 53 -6.17 10.32 4.91
CA LEU A 53 -7.39 10.99 4.47
C LEU A 53 -8.46 9.98 4.07
N TYR A 54 -8.08 8.94 3.32
CA TYR A 54 -8.99 7.85 2.97
C TYR A 54 -9.61 7.19 4.20
N LEU A 55 -8.78 6.79 5.18
CA LEU A 55 -9.24 6.06 6.36
C LEU A 55 -10.15 6.93 7.25
N ILE A 56 -9.91 8.23 7.32
CA ILE A 56 -10.83 9.18 7.99
C ILE A 56 -12.16 9.22 7.26
N VAL A 57 -12.17 9.39 5.93
CA VAL A 57 -13.41 9.44 5.14
C VAL A 57 -14.18 8.13 5.27
N ALA A 58 -13.49 6.99 5.20
CA ALA A 58 -14.10 5.67 5.41
C ALA A 58 -14.68 5.51 6.83
N GLY A 59 -13.98 6.02 7.86
CA GLY A 59 -14.48 6.04 9.23
C GLY A 59 -15.72 6.91 9.41
N TYR A 60 -15.74 8.08 8.78
CA TYR A 60 -16.88 8.99 8.76
C TYR A 60 -18.11 8.34 8.10
N LEU A 61 -17.94 7.73 6.91
CA LEU A 61 -19.01 7.01 6.20
C LEU A 61 -19.59 5.83 7.02
N ARG A 62 -18.78 5.24 7.92
CA ARG A 62 -19.19 4.14 8.81
C ARG A 62 -19.71 4.62 10.18
N LYS A 63 -19.97 5.92 10.34
CA LYS A 63 -20.46 6.55 11.58
C LYS A 63 -19.54 6.40 12.79
N SER A 64 -18.23 6.23 12.58
CA SER A 64 -17.25 6.16 13.67
C SER A 64 -15.90 6.75 13.25
N VAL A 65 -15.75 8.07 13.45
CA VAL A 65 -14.48 8.78 13.19
C VAL A 65 -13.35 8.25 14.07
N ALA A 66 -13.64 7.92 15.33
CA ALA A 66 -12.67 7.32 16.25
C ALA A 66 -12.09 6.02 15.70
N MET A 67 -12.92 5.14 15.12
CA MET A 67 -12.44 3.91 14.49
C MET A 67 -11.62 4.18 13.22
N GLY A 68 -11.93 5.27 12.49
CA GLY A 68 -11.09 5.75 11.38
C GLY A 68 -9.69 6.13 11.84
N ILE A 69 -9.56 6.89 12.94
CA ILE A 69 -8.26 7.29 13.52
C ILE A 69 -7.48 6.06 14.03
N ILE A 70 -8.15 5.13 14.72
CA ILE A 70 -7.52 3.88 15.18
C ILE A 70 -7.03 3.07 13.97
N SER A 71 -7.82 3.00 12.90
CA SER A 71 -7.43 2.35 11.64
C SER A 71 -6.21 3.03 11.01
N CYS A 72 -6.09 4.36 11.09
CA CYS A 72 -4.88 5.05 10.63
C CYS A 72 -3.64 4.62 11.41
N GLY A 73 -3.72 4.60 12.74
CA GLY A 73 -2.60 4.17 13.59
C GLY A 73 -2.19 2.73 13.31
N ALA A 74 -3.17 1.84 13.18
CA ALA A 74 -2.91 0.44 12.88
C ALA A 74 -2.39 0.22 11.45
N PHE A 75 -2.83 1.01 10.46
CA PHE A 75 -2.28 0.98 9.09
C PHE A 75 -0.80 1.38 9.06
N ILE A 76 -0.46 2.48 9.75
CA ILE A 76 0.92 2.95 9.87
C ILE A 76 1.79 1.90 10.57
N LEU A 77 1.29 1.34 11.67
CA LEU A 77 1.98 0.28 12.41
C LEU A 77 2.23 -0.94 11.52
N VAL A 78 1.21 -1.45 10.84
CA VAL A 78 1.35 -2.60 9.93
C VAL A 78 2.36 -2.29 8.85
N PHE A 79 2.27 -1.13 8.18
CA PHE A 79 3.26 -0.73 7.18
C PHE A 79 4.68 -0.78 7.73
N TYR A 80 4.93 -0.15 8.87
CA TYR A 80 6.27 -0.11 9.45
C TYR A 80 6.73 -1.49 9.90
N VAL A 81 5.87 -2.30 10.53
CA VAL A 81 6.20 -3.69 10.90
C VAL A 81 6.59 -4.50 9.66
N THR A 82 5.83 -4.40 8.58
CA THR A 82 6.15 -5.06 7.30
C THR A 82 7.47 -4.57 6.72
N ALA A 83 7.66 -3.25 6.62
CA ALA A 83 8.86 -2.66 6.06
C ALA A 83 10.10 -2.98 6.90
N TYR A 84 10.00 -2.92 8.24
CA TYR A 84 11.08 -3.30 9.15
C TYR A 84 11.38 -4.80 9.08
N PHE A 85 10.36 -5.66 9.05
CA PHE A 85 10.55 -7.09 8.86
C PHE A 85 11.42 -7.36 7.63
N PHE A 86 11.03 -6.82 6.48
CA PHE A 86 11.79 -7.03 5.26
C PHE A 86 13.17 -6.35 5.30
N TYR A 87 13.28 -5.16 5.90
CA TYR A 87 14.54 -4.45 6.04
C TYR A 87 15.55 -5.28 6.86
N TYR A 88 15.17 -5.75 8.05
CA TYR A 88 16.06 -6.49 8.95
C TYR A 88 16.46 -7.84 8.37
N ILE A 89 15.50 -8.58 7.80
CA ILE A 89 15.81 -9.88 7.17
C ILE A 89 16.71 -9.65 5.95
N SER A 90 16.47 -8.61 5.14
CA SER A 90 17.32 -8.31 3.98
C SER A 90 18.73 -7.91 4.44
N HIS A 91 18.85 -7.16 5.54
CA HIS A 91 20.12 -6.73 6.09
C HIS A 91 20.96 -7.92 6.60
N GLY A 92 20.30 -8.95 7.13
CA GLY A 92 20.97 -10.22 7.48
C GLY A 92 21.57 -10.95 6.27
N PHE A 93 21.02 -10.77 5.08
CA PHE A 93 21.55 -11.33 3.84
C PHE A 93 22.55 -10.42 3.11
N ASN A 94 22.57 -9.12 3.39
CA ASN A 94 23.39 -8.12 2.70
C ASN A 94 23.66 -6.89 3.57
N GLN A 95 24.94 -6.52 3.75
CA GLN A 95 25.34 -5.51 4.73
C GLN A 95 25.11 -4.05 4.28
N GLU A 96 24.88 -3.78 2.99
CA GLU A 96 24.85 -2.41 2.44
C GLU A 96 23.44 -1.84 2.12
N ILE A 97 22.45 -2.07 2.97
CA ILE A 97 21.08 -1.57 2.73
C ILE A 97 20.88 -0.20 3.37
N LYS A 98 20.68 0.82 2.54
CA LYS A 98 20.31 2.16 2.99
C LYS A 98 18.85 2.19 3.44
N LYS A 99 18.61 2.60 4.70
CA LYS A 99 17.26 2.69 5.30
C LYS A 99 16.33 3.60 4.50
N THR A 100 16.72 4.85 4.28
CA THR A 100 15.84 5.86 3.67
C THR A 100 15.31 5.44 2.30
N PRO A 101 16.14 5.04 1.31
CA PRO A 101 15.64 4.59 0.02
C PRO A 101 14.80 3.32 0.11
N PHE A 102 15.08 2.43 1.07
CA PHE A 102 14.28 1.23 1.30
C PHE A 102 12.83 1.60 1.67
N PHE A 103 12.65 2.43 2.71
CA PHE A 103 11.31 2.86 3.14
C PHE A 103 10.59 3.68 2.08
N ILE A 104 11.31 4.54 1.34
CA ILE A 104 10.70 5.31 0.23
C ILE A 104 10.24 4.37 -0.88
N THR A 105 11.07 3.42 -1.30
CA THR A 105 10.66 2.47 -2.34
C THR A 105 9.50 1.60 -1.87
N PHE A 106 9.51 1.20 -0.59
CA PHE A 106 8.45 0.39 -0.02
C PHE A 106 7.12 1.15 0.12
N SER A 107 7.14 2.47 0.34
CA SER A 107 5.90 3.28 0.41
C SER A 107 5.12 3.26 -0.90
N TYR A 108 5.79 3.14 -2.05
CA TYR A 108 5.12 3.01 -3.36
C TYR A 108 4.37 1.68 -3.53
N THR A 109 4.61 0.68 -2.68
CA THR A 109 3.77 -0.54 -2.64
C THR A 109 2.37 -0.28 -2.10
N LEU A 110 2.11 0.91 -1.55
CA LEU A 110 0.77 1.34 -1.13
C LEU A 110 -0.13 1.71 -2.31
N ILE A 111 0.41 1.96 -3.50
CA ILE A 111 -0.37 2.42 -4.66
C ILE A 111 -1.51 1.47 -5.06
N PRO A 112 -1.32 0.14 -5.17
CA PRO A 112 -2.44 -0.77 -5.44
C PRO A 112 -3.50 -0.72 -4.33
N THR A 113 -3.07 -0.57 -3.07
CA THR A 113 -3.96 -0.40 -1.91
C THR A 113 -4.78 0.89 -2.06
N PHE A 114 -4.18 1.96 -2.58
CA PHE A 114 -4.87 3.21 -2.88
C PHE A 114 -5.95 3.08 -3.94
N PHE A 115 -5.66 2.41 -5.04
CA PHE A 115 -6.67 2.11 -6.05
C PHE A 115 -7.82 1.30 -5.45
N TRP A 116 -7.49 0.28 -4.66
CA TRP A 116 -8.48 -0.52 -3.96
C TRP A 116 -9.36 0.34 -3.05
N PHE A 117 -8.75 1.23 -2.27
CA PHE A 117 -9.42 2.18 -1.38
C PHE A 117 -10.40 3.08 -2.14
N ILE A 118 -9.93 3.78 -3.18
CA ILE A 118 -10.75 4.70 -3.99
C ILE A 118 -11.93 3.95 -4.59
N THR A 119 -11.69 2.81 -5.23
CA THR A 119 -12.76 2.01 -5.84
C THR A 119 -13.77 1.53 -4.80
N ASN A 120 -13.34 1.14 -3.59
CA ASN A 120 -14.28 0.76 -2.55
C ASN A 120 -15.15 1.91 -2.05
N ILE A 121 -14.62 3.13 -1.92
CA ILE A 121 -15.44 4.29 -1.56
C ILE A 121 -16.44 4.59 -2.67
N ILE A 122 -16.01 4.60 -3.93
CA ILE A 122 -16.87 4.87 -5.08
C ILE A 122 -18.00 3.83 -5.14
N LEU A 123 -17.66 2.55 -5.05
CA LEU A 123 -18.64 1.47 -5.04
C LEU A 123 -19.57 1.56 -3.83
N PHE A 124 -19.05 1.85 -2.63
CA PHE A 124 -19.89 1.99 -1.44
C PHE A 124 -20.93 3.11 -1.57
N ILE A 125 -20.59 4.22 -2.24
CA ILE A 125 -21.49 5.36 -2.45
C ILE A 125 -22.48 5.07 -3.60
N LEU A 126 -22.00 4.55 -4.74
CA LEU A 126 -22.82 4.41 -5.96
C LEU A 126 -23.62 3.09 -5.99
N LEU A 127 -23.02 2.00 -5.51
CA LEU A 127 -23.50 0.64 -5.66
C LEU A 127 -23.27 -0.13 -4.34
N PRO A 128 -24.06 0.16 -3.28
CA PRO A 128 -23.92 -0.57 -2.03
C PRO A 128 -24.02 -2.09 -2.31
N PRO A 129 -23.16 -2.90 -1.68
CA PRO A 129 -22.97 -4.30 -2.06
C PRO A 129 -24.33 -5.03 -2.07
N PRO A 130 -24.74 -5.61 -3.20
CA PRO A 130 -26.03 -6.27 -3.32
C PRO A 130 -26.06 -7.44 -2.35
N ARG A 131 -26.99 -7.40 -1.39
CA ARG A 131 -27.20 -8.49 -0.42
C ARG A 131 -28.14 -9.58 -0.96
N THR A 132 -28.39 -9.57 -2.27
CA THR A 132 -29.37 -10.45 -2.91
C THR A 132 -28.68 -11.41 -3.87
N MET A 133 -29.18 -12.64 -3.98
CA MET A 133 -28.71 -13.67 -4.91
C MET A 133 -29.13 -13.41 -6.37
N SER A 134 -29.27 -12.14 -6.76
CA SER A 134 -29.63 -11.78 -8.14
C SER A 134 -28.45 -12.03 -9.09
N ILE A 135 -28.75 -12.31 -10.36
CA ILE A 135 -27.74 -12.51 -11.41
C ILE A 135 -26.80 -11.31 -11.51
N LEU A 136 -27.34 -10.08 -11.44
CA LEU A 136 -26.56 -8.85 -11.43
C LEU A 136 -25.64 -8.75 -10.20
N GLY A 137 -26.14 -9.17 -9.03
CA GLY A 137 -25.35 -9.19 -7.80
C GLY A 137 -24.18 -10.17 -7.87
N GLN A 138 -24.42 -11.38 -8.35
CA GLN A 138 -23.36 -12.39 -8.56
C GLN A 138 -22.33 -11.92 -9.59
N GLY A 139 -22.78 -11.36 -10.72
CA GLY A 139 -21.90 -10.79 -11.74
C GLY A 139 -21.00 -9.67 -11.19
N PHE A 140 -21.58 -8.75 -10.41
CA PHE A 140 -20.82 -7.71 -9.72
C PHE A 140 -19.78 -8.28 -8.75
N SER A 141 -20.14 -9.28 -7.94
CA SER A 141 -19.21 -9.94 -7.02
C SER A 141 -18.04 -10.58 -7.75
N ILE A 142 -18.27 -11.28 -8.86
CA ILE A 142 -17.20 -11.90 -9.67
C ILE A 142 -16.24 -10.83 -10.18
N ILE A 143 -16.76 -9.74 -10.76
CA ILE A 143 -15.94 -8.63 -11.27
C ILE A 143 -15.13 -7.98 -10.14
N PHE A 144 -15.75 -7.73 -8.99
CA PHE A 144 -15.08 -7.11 -7.85
C PHE A 144 -13.97 -7.99 -7.25
N ILE A 145 -14.20 -9.31 -7.19
CA ILE A 145 -13.19 -10.28 -6.73
C ILE A 145 -12.03 -10.32 -7.73
N ALA A 146 -12.31 -10.40 -9.04
CA ALA A 146 -11.27 -10.39 -10.07
C ALA A 146 -10.43 -9.11 -10.02
N TYR A 147 -11.07 -7.95 -9.85
CA TYR A 147 -10.39 -6.66 -9.64
C TYR A 147 -9.49 -6.68 -8.40
N SER A 148 -10.00 -7.18 -7.27
CA SER A 148 -9.24 -7.24 -6.02
C SER A 148 -8.03 -8.17 -6.13
N ILE A 149 -8.17 -9.33 -6.80
CA ILE A 149 -7.06 -10.25 -7.06
C ILE A 149 -6.02 -9.59 -7.99
N SER A 150 -6.46 -8.89 -9.03
CA SER A 150 -5.56 -8.15 -9.93
C SER A 150 -4.71 -7.12 -9.17
N LEU A 151 -5.32 -6.34 -8.28
CA LEU A 151 -4.60 -5.39 -7.43
C LEU A 151 -3.66 -6.08 -6.42
N LEU A 152 -4.05 -7.22 -5.86
CA LEU A 152 -3.18 -8.01 -4.99
C LEU A 152 -1.93 -8.46 -5.72
N VAL A 153 -2.09 -9.03 -6.92
CA VAL A 153 -0.97 -9.47 -7.76
C VAL A 153 -0.08 -8.29 -8.12
N TRP A 154 -0.67 -7.14 -8.48
CA TRP A 154 0.09 -5.92 -8.72
C TRP A 154 0.89 -5.48 -7.49
N LYS A 155 0.30 -5.53 -6.30
CA LYS A 155 1.01 -5.24 -5.04
C LYS A 155 2.16 -6.19 -4.79
N LEU A 156 1.97 -7.50 -4.99
CA LEU A 156 3.03 -8.49 -4.82
C LEU A 156 4.20 -8.22 -5.78
N ILE A 157 3.92 -7.83 -7.02
CA ILE A 157 4.95 -7.41 -8.00
C ILE A 157 5.70 -6.18 -7.50
N LEU A 158 5.00 -5.16 -6.98
CA LEU A 158 5.65 -3.96 -6.45
C LEU A 158 6.46 -4.26 -5.19
N VAL A 159 5.98 -5.11 -4.28
CA VAL A 159 6.73 -5.57 -3.10
C VAL A 159 8.00 -6.29 -3.56
N TYR A 160 7.90 -7.21 -4.52
CA TYR A 160 9.06 -7.88 -5.11
C TYR A 160 10.08 -6.88 -5.66
N PHE A 161 9.65 -5.88 -6.43
CA PHE A 161 10.56 -4.87 -6.99
C PHE A 161 11.15 -3.96 -5.91
N ALA A 162 10.37 -3.57 -4.90
CA ALA A 162 10.87 -2.77 -3.78
C ALA A 162 12.02 -3.51 -3.08
N LEU A 163 11.81 -4.80 -2.76
CA LEU A 163 12.84 -5.63 -2.16
C LEU A 163 14.04 -5.77 -3.08
N ARG A 164 13.83 -6.14 -4.35
CA ARG A 164 14.91 -6.35 -5.32
C ARG A 164 15.80 -5.12 -5.49
N PHE A 165 15.22 -3.93 -5.67
CA PHE A 165 16.02 -2.74 -5.95
C PHE A 165 16.64 -2.12 -4.71
N SER A 166 15.96 -2.16 -3.56
CA SER A 166 16.50 -1.60 -2.32
C SER A 166 17.54 -2.49 -1.66
N SER A 167 17.44 -3.82 -1.77
CA SER A 167 18.35 -4.78 -1.13
C SER A 167 19.32 -5.48 -2.07
N LYS A 168 19.09 -5.41 -3.39
CA LYS A 168 19.84 -6.13 -4.44
C LYS A 168 19.82 -7.66 -4.28
N LEU A 169 18.83 -8.21 -3.57
CA LEU A 169 18.70 -9.65 -3.38
C LEU A 169 18.25 -10.38 -4.65
N GLY A 170 18.68 -11.63 -4.77
CA GLY A 170 18.21 -12.55 -5.81
C GLY A 170 16.77 -13.02 -5.57
N LEU A 171 16.12 -13.49 -6.64
CA LEU A 171 14.70 -13.89 -6.63
C LEU A 171 14.36 -14.93 -5.55
N TYR A 172 15.17 -15.98 -5.40
CA TYR A 172 14.91 -17.03 -4.40
C TYR A 172 14.89 -16.52 -2.96
N ARG A 173 15.80 -15.60 -2.61
CA ARG A 173 15.85 -15.00 -1.27
C ARG A 173 14.62 -14.13 -1.03
N ILE A 174 14.18 -13.37 -2.03
CA ILE A 174 12.97 -12.56 -1.94
C ILE A 174 11.73 -13.45 -1.75
N ILE A 175 11.59 -14.52 -2.52
CA ILE A 175 10.48 -15.48 -2.36
C ILE A 175 10.49 -16.09 -0.97
N TYR A 176 11.64 -16.55 -0.47
CA TYR A 176 11.77 -17.06 0.89
C TYR A 176 11.32 -16.05 1.95
N MET A 177 11.74 -14.79 1.81
CA MET A 177 11.32 -13.71 2.70
C MET A 177 9.82 -13.43 2.64
N MET A 178 9.21 -13.47 1.45
CA MET A 178 7.77 -13.30 1.29
C MET A 178 6.99 -14.45 1.94
N LEU A 179 7.45 -15.69 1.81
CA LEU A 179 6.85 -16.85 2.49
C LEU A 179 6.97 -16.73 4.01
N LEU A 180 8.15 -16.36 4.52
CA LEU A 180 8.38 -16.14 5.95
C LEU A 180 7.48 -15.02 6.49
N TYR A 181 7.32 -13.94 5.72
CA TYR A 181 6.41 -12.84 6.06
C TYR A 181 4.96 -13.31 6.18
N LEU A 182 4.47 -14.16 5.26
CA LEU A 182 3.10 -14.67 5.27
C LEU A 182 2.78 -15.46 6.54
N VAL A 183 3.74 -16.23 7.06
CA VAL A 183 3.57 -16.99 8.32
C VAL A 183 3.24 -16.07 9.50
N ILE A 184 3.80 -14.84 9.51
CA ILE A 184 3.57 -13.86 10.58
C ILE A 184 2.36 -12.97 10.27
N PHE A 185 2.23 -12.57 9.00
CA PHE A 185 1.22 -11.62 8.56
C PHE A 185 -0.20 -12.21 8.58
N VAL A 186 -0.36 -13.50 8.23
CA VAL A 186 -1.69 -14.13 8.23
C VAL A 186 -2.30 -14.13 9.64
N PRO A 187 -1.62 -14.64 10.70
CA PRO A 187 -2.12 -14.53 12.07
C PRO A 187 -2.40 -13.09 12.52
N LEU A 188 -1.51 -12.15 12.21
CA LEU A 188 -1.70 -10.73 12.54
C LEU A 188 -2.95 -10.16 11.88
N SER A 189 -3.18 -10.48 10.61
CA SER A 189 -4.36 -10.00 9.86
C SER A 189 -5.66 -10.59 10.43
N LEU A 190 -5.67 -11.87 10.82
CA LEU A 190 -6.80 -12.53 11.47
C LEU A 190 -7.11 -11.91 12.84
N LEU A 191 -6.07 -11.61 13.63
CA LEU A 191 -6.22 -10.93 14.91
C LEU A 191 -6.83 -9.54 14.74
N LEU A 192 -6.32 -8.74 13.80
CA LEU A 192 -6.84 -7.40 13.50
C LEU A 192 -8.29 -7.43 12.99
N TYR A 193 -8.65 -8.48 12.26
CA TYR A 193 -10.02 -8.73 11.82
C TYR A 193 -10.94 -9.06 13.00
N TYR A 194 -10.52 -9.96 13.89
CA TYR A 194 -11.27 -10.34 15.08
C TYR A 194 -11.52 -9.14 16.02
N LEU A 195 -10.51 -8.28 16.18
CA LEU A 195 -10.60 -7.03 16.96
C LEU A 195 -11.46 -5.96 16.28
N LYS A 196 -12.01 -6.21 15.09
CA LYS A 196 -12.82 -5.28 14.28
C LYS A 196 -12.13 -3.96 13.94
N ILE A 197 -10.80 -3.89 14.06
CA ILE A 197 -9.98 -2.75 13.65
C ILE A 197 -9.96 -2.70 12.12
N PHE A 198 -9.70 -3.85 11.48
CA PHE A 198 -9.76 -3.99 10.03
C PHE A 198 -10.75 -5.07 9.62
N ARG A 199 -11.95 -4.64 9.24
CA ARG A 199 -12.95 -5.54 8.63
C ARG A 199 -12.60 -5.97 7.21
N ILE A 200 -11.58 -5.35 6.62
CA ILE A 200 -11.04 -5.71 5.31
C ILE A 200 -9.57 -6.07 5.57
N PRO A 201 -9.15 -7.32 5.29
CA PRO A 201 -7.74 -7.67 5.35
C PRO A 201 -7.01 -6.84 4.30
N PHE A 202 -5.99 -6.09 4.72
CA PHE A 202 -5.19 -5.32 3.77
C PHE A 202 -4.59 -6.26 2.74
N LEU A 203 -5.03 -6.12 1.49
CA LEU A 203 -4.29 -6.57 0.32
C LEU A 203 -2.99 -5.79 0.30
#